data_AF-A0A6P0SQY4-F1
#
_entry.id   AF-A0A6P0SQY4-F1
#
_cell.length_a   1.000
_cell.length_b   1.000
_cell.length_c   1.000
_cell.angle_alpha   90.00
_cell.angle_beta   90.00
_cell.angle_gamma   90.00
#
_symmetry.space_group_name_H-M   'P 1'
#
loop_
_entity.id
_entity.type
_entity.pdbx_description
1 polymer ?
#
loop_
_entity_poly.entity_id
_entity_poly.type
_entity_poly.pdbx_seq_one_letter_code
_entity_poly.pdbx_strand_id
1 'polypeptide(L)'
;AIRRNYSVWTITLVVIPQHLLVILTGFEAYVLSVINLGEYLQRRRLGKLIVSAELITHGLCAFGIYLGRFQRFNSWDLVAQPNSLVKGMIHDLTSKGPLLVMAVTFVVLTVFYWMMKQITLGIMIRMRHQRSGSAASG
;
A
#
# COMPACT_ATOMS: atom_id res chain seq x y z
N ALA A 1 -25.64 12.54 -24.02
CA ALA A 1 -24.36 12.15 -23.39
C ALA A 1 -23.26 13.07 -23.89
N ILE A 2 -22.84 14.04 -23.08
CA ILE A 2 -21.82 15.04 -23.47
C ILE A 2 -20.46 14.33 -23.47
N ARG A 3 -19.95 13.90 -24.63
CA ARG A 3 -18.52 13.62 -24.79
C ARG A 3 -17.81 14.97 -24.73
N ARG A 4 -17.41 15.40 -23.52
CA ARG A 4 -16.46 16.53 -23.39
C ARG A 4 -15.18 16.09 -24.10
N ASN A 5 -14.87 16.72 -25.22
CA ASN A 5 -13.56 16.63 -25.87
C ASN A 5 -12.54 17.29 -24.94
N TYR A 6 -12.14 16.58 -23.89
CA TYR A 6 -11.01 16.99 -23.08
C TYR A 6 -9.79 17.04 -24.01
N SER A 7 -9.19 18.23 -24.12
CA SER A 7 -7.96 18.40 -24.88
C SER A 7 -6.90 17.46 -24.32
N VAL A 8 -6.14 16.81 -25.20
CA VAL A 8 -5.01 15.94 -24.83
C VAL A 8 -4.09 16.68 -23.84
N TRP A 9 -3.91 17.98 -24.04
CA TRP A 9 -3.16 18.85 -23.14
C TRP A 9 -3.69 18.90 -21.71
N THR A 10 -5.02 18.93 -21.52
CA THR A 10 -5.63 18.92 -20.18
C THR A 10 -5.41 17.58 -19.49
N ILE A 11 -5.54 16.48 -20.23
CA ILE A 11 -5.31 15.14 -19.66
C ILE A 11 -3.83 15.01 -19.25
N THR A 12 -2.91 15.39 -20.14
CA THR A 12 -1.47 15.18 -19.91
C THR A 12 -0.87 16.15 -18.88
N LEU A 13 -1.26 17.43 -18.88
CA LEU A 13 -0.65 18.44 -18.01
C LEU A 13 -1.37 18.61 -16.67
N VAL A 14 -2.63 18.19 -16.56
CA VAL A 14 -3.42 18.39 -15.33
C VAL A 14 -3.80 17.06 -14.70
N VAL A 15 -4.48 16.20 -15.46
CA VAL A 15 -5.06 14.96 -14.91
C VAL A 15 -3.96 13.97 -14.51
N ILE A 16 -2.96 13.74 -15.37
CA ILE A 16 -1.87 12.80 -15.08
C ILE A 16 -1.04 13.26 -13.86
N PRO A 17 -0.53 14.51 -13.78
CA PRO A 17 0.23 14.96 -12.62
C PRO A 17 -0.58 14.94 -11.33
N GLN A 18 -1.87 15.31 -11.38
CA GLN A 18 -2.74 15.26 -10.23
C GLN A 18 -2.89 13.83 -9.69
N HIS A 19 -3.16 12.85 -10.57
CA HIS A 19 -3.24 11.44 -10.15
C HIS A 19 -1.91 10.93 -9.60
N LEU A 20 -0.80 11.31 -10.21
CA LEU A 20 0.53 10.93 -9.73
C LEU A 20 0.75 11.45 -8.30
N LEU A 21 0.40 12.70 -8.01
CA LEU A 21 0.52 13.25 -6.66
C LEU A 21 -0.33 12.47 -5.64
N VAL A 22 -1.57 12.13 -5.99
CA VAL A 22 -2.45 11.34 -5.12
C VAL A 22 -1.88 9.94 -4.87
N ILE A 23 -1.34 9.28 -5.90
CA ILE A 23 -0.73 7.97 -5.78
C ILE A 23 0.52 8.04 -4.89
N LEU A 24 1.40 9.01 -5.11
CA LEU A 24 2.64 9.17 -4.34
C LEU A 24 2.36 9.48 -2.87
N THR A 25 1.45 10.42 -2.59
CA THR A 25 1.07 10.76 -1.22
C THR A 25 0.36 9.61 -0.51
N GLY A 26 -0.56 8.92 -1.20
CA GLY A 26 -1.21 7.73 -0.65
C GLY A 26 -0.20 6.60 -0.36
N PHE A 27 0.78 6.41 -1.25
CA PHE A 27 1.82 5.41 -1.05
C PHE A 27 2.75 5.77 0.12
N GLU A 28 3.16 7.03 0.27
CA GLU A 28 3.96 7.45 1.42
C GLU A 28 3.18 7.32 2.74
N ALA A 29 1.89 7.68 2.75
CA ALA A 29 1.03 7.46 3.90
C ALA A 29 0.93 5.98 4.29
N TYR A 30 0.88 5.10 3.29
CA TYR A 30 0.94 3.65 3.51
C TYR A 30 2.27 3.23 4.14
N VAL A 31 3.41 3.68 3.60
CA VAL A 31 4.75 3.39 4.14
C VAL A 31 4.85 3.83 5.60
N LEU A 32 4.44 5.06 5.91
CA LEU A 32 4.43 5.60 7.28
C LEU A 32 3.54 4.78 8.22
N SER A 33 2.38 4.32 7.75
CA SER A 33 1.48 3.47 8.52
C SER A 33 2.13 2.13 8.91
N VAL A 34 2.80 1.47 7.96
CA VAL A 34 3.49 0.19 8.20
C VAL A 34 4.72 0.38 9.10
N ILE A 35 5.48 1.46 8.94
CA ILE A 35 6.58 1.80 9.87
C ILE A 35 6.02 2.00 11.28
N ASN A 36 4.91 2.73 11.42
CA ASN A 36 4.28 2.96 12.72
C ASN A 36 3.77 1.66 13.37
N LEU A 37 3.29 0.70 12.57
CA LEU A 37 2.97 -0.65 13.05
C LEU A 37 4.21 -1.36 13.61
N GLY A 38 5.34 -1.29 12.90
CA GLY A 38 6.61 -1.83 13.37
C GLY A 38 7.08 -1.21 14.69
N GLU A 39 7.04 0.12 14.78
CA GLU A 39 7.35 0.88 16.01
C GLU A 39 6.42 0.50 17.17
N TYR A 40 5.13 0.31 16.88
CA TYR A 40 4.15 -0.12 17.89
C TYR A 40 4.46 -1.52 18.43
N LEU A 41 4.78 -2.47 17.55
CA LEU A 41 5.17 -3.83 17.96
C LEU A 41 6.48 -3.82 18.75
N GLN A 42 7.43 -2.96 18.38
CA GLN A 42 8.67 -2.78 19.12
C GLN A 42 8.41 -2.26 20.54
N ARG A 43 7.53 -1.27 20.72
CA ARG A 43 7.11 -0.76 22.04
C ARG A 43 6.48 -1.85 22.92
N ARG A 44 5.77 -2.81 22.31
CA ARG A 44 5.18 -3.97 23.01
C ARG A 44 6.17 -5.12 23.28
N ARG A 45 7.47 -4.93 23.01
CA ARG A 45 8.51 -5.98 23.09
C ARG A 45 8.29 -7.15 22.12
N LEU A 46 7.49 -6.95 21.07
CA LEU A 46 7.21 -7.93 20.01
C LEU A 46 8.08 -7.70 18.77
N GLY A 47 9.31 -7.22 18.95
CA GLY A 47 10.20 -6.85 17.83
C GLY A 47 10.46 -7.97 16.82
N LYS A 48 10.44 -9.23 17.28
CA LYS A 48 10.58 -10.42 16.42
C LYS A 48 9.44 -10.56 15.39
N LEU A 49 8.26 -9.99 15.67
CA LEU A 49 7.08 -10.09 14.82
C LEU A 49 6.97 -8.94 13.80
N ILE A 50 7.88 -7.96 13.82
CA ILE A 50 7.78 -6.79 12.93
C ILE A 50 7.80 -7.23 11.46
N VAL A 51 8.81 -8.01 11.06
CA VAL A 51 8.94 -8.48 9.67
C VAL A 51 7.73 -9.32 9.26
N SER A 52 7.26 -10.20 10.15
CA SER A 52 6.06 -11.00 9.89
C SER A 52 4.81 -10.13 9.71
N ALA A 53 4.62 -9.11 10.55
CA ALA A 53 3.50 -8.19 10.46
C ALA A 53 3.55 -7.33 9.19
N GLU A 54 4.74 -6.88 8.78
CA GLU A 54 4.96 -6.16 7.50
C GLU A 54 4.57 -7.05 6.31
N LEU A 55 5.09 -8.28 6.25
CA LEU A 55 4.78 -9.23 5.18
C LEU A 55 3.29 -9.60 5.14
N ILE A 56 2.67 -9.85 6.29
CA ILE A 56 1.23 -10.12 6.37
C ILE A 56 0.44 -8.91 5.85
N THR A 57 0.84 -7.70 6.21
CA THR A 57 0.18 -6.47 5.75
C THR A 57 0.29 -6.33 4.23
N HIS A 58 1.46 -6.55 3.64
CA HIS A 58 1.64 -6.57 2.18
C HIS A 58 0.77 -7.66 1.52
N GLY A 59 0.70 -8.84 2.12
CA GLY A 59 -0.12 -9.95 1.63
C GLY A 59 -1.61 -9.61 1.63
N LEU A 60 -2.11 -9.05 2.74
CA LEU A 60 -3.50 -8.61 2.87
C LEU A 60 -3.83 -7.46 1.90
N CYS A 61 -2.90 -6.52 1.68
CA CYS A 61 -3.08 -5.46 0.68
C CYS A 61 -3.14 -6.03 -0.74
N ALA A 62 -2.22 -6.93 -1.12
CA ALA A 62 -2.23 -7.56 -2.42
C ALA A 62 -3.52 -8.36 -2.67
N PHE A 63 -3.97 -9.09 -1.64
CA PHE A 63 -5.25 -9.79 -1.65
C PHE A 63 -6.43 -8.81 -1.82
N GLY A 64 -6.49 -7.74 -1.03
CA GLY A 64 -7.55 -6.73 -1.13
C GLY A 64 -7.59 -6.02 -2.49
N ILE A 65 -6.44 -5.70 -3.09
CA ILE A 65 -6.35 -5.15 -4.44
C ILE A 65 -6.92 -6.13 -5.46
N TYR A 66 -6.56 -7.41 -5.36
CA TYR A 66 -7.10 -8.46 -6.24
C TYR A 66 -8.62 -8.55 -6.11
N LEU A 67 -9.14 -8.63 -4.89
CA LEU A 67 -10.58 -8.68 -4.62
C LEU A 67 -11.32 -7.49 -5.23
N GLY A 68 -10.82 -6.27 -5.03
CA GLY A 68 -11.44 -5.05 -5.54
C GLY A 68 -11.34 -4.89 -7.06
N ARG A 69 -10.28 -5.38 -7.69
CA ARG A 69 -10.04 -5.21 -9.13
C ARG A 69 -10.67 -6.29 -10.01
N PHE A 70 -10.63 -7.55 -9.59
CA PHE A 70 -11.06 -8.67 -10.43
C PHE A 70 -12.46 -9.14 -10.07
N GLN A 71 -12.69 -9.34 -8.78
CA GLN A 71 -13.98 -9.83 -8.30
C GLN A 71 -15.00 -8.70 -8.07
N ARG A 72 -14.55 -7.43 -8.00
CA ARG A 72 -15.40 -6.24 -7.76
C ARG A 72 -16.36 -6.46 -6.58
N PHE A 73 -15.86 -7.11 -5.52
CA PHE A 73 -16.64 -7.43 -4.34
C PHE A 73 -17.28 -6.17 -3.76
N ASN A 74 -18.60 -6.18 -3.62
CA ASN A 74 -19.29 -5.19 -2.81
C ASN A 74 -19.38 -5.68 -1.36
N SER A 75 -19.38 -4.76 -0.41
CA SER A 75 -19.59 -5.09 1.02
C SER A 75 -20.95 -5.78 1.25
N TRP A 76 -21.91 -5.60 0.33
CA TRP A 76 -23.22 -6.24 0.36
C TRP A 76 -23.18 -7.74 -0.03
N ASP A 77 -22.27 -8.13 -0.92
CA ASP A 77 -22.15 -9.53 -1.36
C ASP A 77 -21.65 -10.44 -0.23
N LEU A 78 -20.78 -9.91 0.65
CA LEU A 78 -20.28 -10.63 1.83
C LEU A 78 -21.40 -11.02 2.81
N VAL A 79 -22.46 -10.22 2.89
CA VAL A 79 -23.59 -10.43 3.79
C VAL A 79 -24.66 -11.30 3.14
N ALA A 80 -24.87 -11.16 1.83
CA ALA A 80 -25.93 -11.88 1.12
C ALA A 80 -25.59 -13.34 0.81
N GLN A 81 -24.32 -13.68 0.48
CA GLN A 81 -23.96 -15.05 0.08
C GLN A 81 -22.52 -15.46 0.47
N PRO A 82 -22.22 -15.65 1.76
CA PRO A 82 -20.85 -15.92 2.23
C PRO A 82 -20.27 -17.25 1.70
N ASN A 83 -21.08 -18.31 1.57
CA ASN A 83 -20.58 -19.65 1.24
C ASN A 83 -20.20 -19.87 -0.24
N SER A 84 -20.88 -19.22 -1.19
CA SER A 84 -20.52 -19.30 -2.62
C SER A 84 -19.27 -18.46 -2.92
N LEU A 85 -19.11 -17.32 -2.22
CA LEU A 85 -17.96 -16.45 -2.36
C LEU A 85 -16.68 -17.08 -1.82
N VAL A 86 -16.71 -17.72 -0.65
CA VAL A 86 -15.51 -18.37 -0.09
C VAL A 86 -15.03 -19.52 -0.98
N LYS A 87 -15.94 -20.31 -1.57
CA LYS A 87 -15.57 -21.38 -2.51
C LYS A 87 -14.98 -20.83 -3.81
N GLY A 88 -15.55 -19.75 -4.35
CA GLY A 88 -15.01 -19.06 -5.53
C GLY A 88 -13.64 -18.43 -5.26
N MET A 89 -13.46 -17.77 -4.11
CA MET A 89 -12.17 -17.20 -3.70
C MET A 89 -11.09 -18.27 -3.57
N ILE A 90 -11.39 -19.42 -2.95
CA ILE A 90 -10.42 -20.51 -2.80
C ILE A 90 -10.07 -21.13 -4.16
N HIS A 91 -11.06 -21.33 -5.04
CA HIS A 91 -10.81 -21.83 -6.40
C HIS A 91 -9.96 -20.86 -7.23
N ASP A 92 -10.27 -19.57 -7.16
CA ASP A 92 -9.52 -18.52 -7.85
C ASP A 92 -8.11 -18.33 -7.28
N LEU A 93 -7.94 -18.39 -5.96
CA LEU A 93 -6.63 -18.40 -5.29
C LEU A 93 -5.78 -19.60 -5.72
N THR A 94 -6.41 -20.69 -6.17
CA THR A 94 -5.73 -21.89 -6.70
C THR A 94 -5.52 -21.80 -8.22
N SER A 95 -6.12 -20.82 -8.89
CA SER A 95 -5.97 -20.61 -10.32
C SER A 95 -4.72 -19.77 -10.65
N LYS A 96 -3.99 -20.14 -11.71
CA LYS A 96 -2.66 -19.60 -12.02
C LYS A 96 -2.65 -18.09 -12.32
N GLY A 97 -3.70 -17.54 -12.92
CA GLY A 97 -3.76 -16.13 -13.34
C GLY A 97 -3.90 -15.16 -12.17
N PRO A 98 -5.02 -15.22 -11.42
CA PRO A 98 -5.24 -14.50 -10.16
C PRO A 98 -4.07 -14.56 -9.18
N LEU A 99 -3.54 -15.76 -8.95
CA LEU A 99 -2.44 -15.97 -8.01
C LEU A 99 -1.18 -15.22 -8.47
N LEU A 100 -0.89 -15.21 -9.79
CA LEU A 100 0.24 -14.47 -10.35
C LEU A 100 0.07 -12.96 -10.14
N VAL A 101 -1.12 -12.41 -10.39
CA VAL A 101 -1.36 -10.97 -10.19
C VAL A 101 -1.19 -10.58 -8.72
N MET A 102 -1.71 -11.37 -7.80
CA MET A 102 -1.54 -11.15 -6.36
C MET A 102 -0.06 -11.26 -5.95
N ALA A 103 0.66 -12.25 -6.46
CA ALA A 103 2.09 -12.42 -6.19
C ALA A 103 2.93 -11.26 -6.72
N VAL A 104 2.68 -10.81 -7.95
CA VAL A 104 3.34 -9.63 -8.54
C VAL A 104 3.02 -8.38 -7.71
N THR A 105 1.76 -8.19 -7.34
CA THR A 105 1.35 -7.04 -6.51
C THR A 105 2.05 -7.07 -5.15
N PHE A 106 2.14 -8.24 -4.52
CA PHE A 106 2.85 -8.43 -3.25
C PHE A 106 4.34 -8.07 -3.37
N VAL A 107 5.01 -8.55 -4.42
CA VAL A 107 6.43 -8.24 -4.68
C VAL A 107 6.62 -6.75 -4.88
N VAL A 108 5.78 -6.12 -5.71
CA VAL A 108 5.82 -4.67 -5.96
C VAL A 108 5.64 -3.90 -4.65
N LEU A 109 4.60 -4.21 -3.87
CA LEU A 109 4.36 -3.52 -2.59
C LEU A 109 5.55 -3.68 -1.63
N THR A 110 6.10 -4.89 -1.52
CA THR A 110 7.22 -5.18 -0.61
C THR A 110 8.49 -4.44 -1.02
N VAL A 111 8.84 -4.47 -2.31
CA VAL A 111 10.05 -3.81 -2.84
C VAL A 111 9.95 -2.29 -2.69
N PHE A 112 8.83 -1.71 -3.11
CA PHE A 112 8.64 -0.26 -3.00
C PHE A 112 8.56 0.18 -1.55
N TYR A 113 7.89 -0.59 -0.67
CA TYR A 113 7.88 -0.31 0.76
C TYR A 113 9.29 -0.31 1.33
N TRP A 114 10.09 -1.35 1.04
CA TRP A 114 11.45 -1.47 1.54
C TRP A 114 12.34 -0.30 1.09
N MET A 115 12.22 0.11 -0.18
CA MET A 115 12.94 1.26 -0.73
C MET A 115 12.53 2.56 -0.03
N MET A 116 11.23 2.85 0.07
CA MET A 116 10.73 4.07 0.70
C MET A 116 11.03 4.10 2.19
N LYS A 117 10.91 2.97 2.89
CA LYS A 117 11.27 2.85 4.31
C LYS A 117 12.70 3.31 4.57
N GLN A 118 13.66 2.92 3.73
CA GLN A 118 15.05 3.37 3.86
C GLN A 118 15.19 4.89 3.67
N ILE A 119 14.50 5.44 2.67
CA ILE A 119 14.50 6.88 2.39
C ILE A 119 13.91 7.63 3.60
N THR A 120 12.73 7.24 4.07
CA THR A 120 12.00 7.90 5.15
C THR A 120 12.77 7.82 6.47
N LEU A 121 13.31 6.65 6.83
CA LEU A 121 14.16 6.50 8.02
C LEU A 121 15.46 7.33 7.90
N GLY A 122 16.10 7.33 6.73
CA GLY A 122 17.31 8.10 6.46
C GLY A 122 17.09 9.62 6.59
N ILE A 123 15.97 10.12 6.08
CA ILE A 123 15.58 11.53 6.22
C ILE A 123 15.32 11.87 7.69
N MET A 124 14.57 11.02 8.43
CA MET A 124 14.29 11.25 9.85
C MET A 124 15.56 11.34 10.71
N ILE A 125 16.56 10.49 10.44
CA ILE A 125 17.85 10.54 11.14
C ILE A 125 18.57 11.86 10.86
N ARG A 126 18.61 12.30 9.59
CA ARG A 126 19.23 13.58 9.19
C ARG A 126 18.56 14.78 9.87
N MET A 127 17.23 14.80 9.92
CA MET A 127 16.47 15.89 10.55
C MET A 127 16.72 15.96 12.07
N ARG A 128 16.86 14.81 12.74
CA ARG A 128 17.18 14.77 14.18
C ARG A 128 18.57 15.36 14.47
N HIS A 129 19.57 15.04 13.67
CA HIS A 129 20.92 15.60 13.84
C HIS A 129 20.97 17.12 13.67
N GLN A 130 20.25 17.68 12.69
CA GLN A 130 20.24 19.13 12.47
C GLN A 130 19.57 19.90 13.62
N ARG A 131 18.50 19.34 14.20
CA ARG A 131 17.82 19.92 15.37
C ARG A 131 18.70 19.91 16.62
N SER A 132 19.41 18.81 16.89
CA SER A 132 20.31 18.74 18.05
C SER A 132 21.54 19.65 17.92
N GLY A 133 22.07 19.84 16.69
CA GLY A 133 23.17 20.77 16.44
C GLY A 133 22.77 22.23 16.61
N SER A 134 21.56 22.61 16.19
CA SER A 134 21.04 23.98 16.34
C SER A 134 20.69 24.33 17.78
N ALA A 135 20.32 23.34 18.61
CA ALA A 135 20.03 23.52 20.03
C ALA A 135 21.29 23.60 20.92
N ALA A 136 22.46 23.18 20.40
CA ALA A 136 23.74 23.25 21.12
C ALA A 136 24.55 24.53 20.80
N SER A 137 24.13 25.31 19.80
CA SER A 137 24.82 26.52 19.33
C SER A 137 24.07 27.83 19.64
N GLY A 138 22.98 27.78 20.41
CA GLY A 138 22.23 28.94 20.91
C GLY A 138 22.18 28.91 22.42
#